data_AF-A0A661NFP6-F1
#
_entry.id   AF-A0A661NFP6-F1
#
_cell.length_a   1.000
_cell.length_b   1.000
_cell.length_c   1.000
_cell.angle_alpha   90.00
_cell.angle_beta   90.00
_cell.angle_gamma   90.00
#
_symmetry.space_group_name_H-M   'P 1'
#
loop_
_entity.id
_entity.type
_entity.pdbx_description
1 polymer ?
#
loop_
_entity_poly.entity_id
_entity_poly.type
_entity_poly.pdbx_seq_one_letter_code
_entity_poly.pdbx_strand_id
1 'polypeptide(L)'
;MDDFETAILELLANGPSSFAALYGYLARNSLIFQDAGAAFDRLLDMEQRGLVLIRATDDHGKLGSANAAFRKRARTEYEEWLTKLDTTQLTPEAVALDEVGLWFAPGPQGQTLIASWHQGEAPDETWELDATPGSIVIRAPTEAIAMRELNAWLLHHPDRTIDPDSRTEKPLKDVTLRSRRALEDGIQICVALQEVGPTD
;
A
#
# COMPACT_ATOMS: atom_id res chain seq x y z
N MET A 1 13.50 5.47 -5.61
CA MET A 1 12.37 4.63 -5.18
C MET A 1 11.16 5.54 -5.21
N ASP A 2 10.12 5.14 -5.92
CA ASP A 2 8.89 5.92 -6.01
C ASP A 2 7.85 5.44 -4.98
N ASP A 3 6.69 6.10 -4.96
CA ASP A 3 5.66 5.88 -3.94
C ASP A 3 5.08 4.45 -3.98
N PHE A 4 5.00 3.86 -5.17
CA PHE A 4 4.54 2.48 -5.33
C PHE A 4 5.53 1.48 -4.74
N GLU A 5 6.82 1.61 -5.06
CA GLU A 5 7.85 0.72 -4.54
C GLU A 5 7.92 0.78 -3.01
N THR A 6 7.79 1.99 -2.47
CA THR A 6 7.78 2.23 -1.03
C THR A 6 6.56 1.57 -0.38
N ALA A 7 5.35 1.80 -0.91
CA ALA A 7 4.13 1.21 -0.39
C ALA A 7 4.15 -0.33 -0.43
N ILE A 8 4.65 -0.93 -1.52
CA ILE A 8 4.80 -2.39 -1.62
C ILE A 8 5.75 -2.92 -0.54
N LEU A 9 6.90 -2.28 -0.36
CA LEU A 9 7.89 -2.73 0.63
C LEU A 9 7.39 -2.53 2.07
N GLU A 10 6.63 -1.47 2.35
CA GLU A 10 5.96 -1.25 3.64
C GLU A 10 4.95 -2.37 3.95
N LEU A 11 4.12 -2.75 2.98
CA LEU A 11 3.18 -3.86 3.13
C LEU A 11 3.90 -5.18 3.38
N LEU A 12 4.98 -5.43 2.63
CA LEU A 12 5.76 -6.66 2.73
C LEU A 12 6.69 -6.70 3.96
N ALA A 13 6.90 -5.59 4.66
CA ALA A 13 7.70 -5.54 5.88
C ALA A 13 7.12 -6.42 7.00
N ASN A 14 5.79 -6.60 7.00
CA ASN A 14 5.08 -7.42 7.98
C ASN A 14 5.00 -8.91 7.60
N GLY A 15 5.40 -9.27 6.38
CA GLY A 15 5.46 -10.65 5.91
C GLY A 15 5.12 -10.82 4.43
N PRO A 16 5.23 -12.07 3.91
CA PRO A 16 4.83 -12.38 2.56
C PRO A 16 3.34 -12.13 2.33
N SER A 17 2.99 -11.62 1.16
CA SER A 17 1.60 -11.31 0.80
C SER A 17 1.28 -11.79 -0.61
N SER A 18 0.01 -12.06 -0.89
CA SER A 18 -0.44 -12.44 -2.21
C SER A 18 -0.56 -11.21 -3.13
N PHE A 19 -0.62 -11.40 -4.45
CA PHE A 19 -0.84 -10.25 -5.34
C PHE A 19 -2.19 -9.60 -5.08
N ALA A 20 -3.25 -10.40 -4.89
CA ALA A 20 -4.59 -9.90 -4.66
C ALA A 20 -4.66 -9.00 -3.41
N ALA A 21 -3.99 -9.39 -2.33
CA ALA A 21 -3.92 -8.59 -1.11
C ALA A 21 -3.15 -7.28 -1.31
N LEU A 22 -2.00 -7.32 -2.01
CA LEU A 22 -1.21 -6.12 -2.32
C LEU A 22 -2.00 -5.16 -3.22
N TYR A 23 -2.57 -5.67 -4.31
CA TYR A 23 -3.35 -4.87 -5.25
C TYR A 23 -4.61 -4.30 -4.58
N GLY A 24 -5.35 -5.13 -3.84
CA GLY A 24 -6.55 -4.70 -3.12
C GLY A 24 -6.26 -3.60 -2.09
N TYR A 25 -5.10 -3.62 -1.44
CA TYR A 25 -4.67 -2.50 -0.61
C TYR A 25 -4.37 -1.25 -1.45
N LEU A 26 -3.54 -1.38 -2.50
CA LEU A 26 -3.13 -0.24 -3.32
C LEU A 26 -4.30 0.45 -4.02
N ALA A 27 -5.22 -0.32 -4.60
CA ALA A 27 -6.39 0.17 -5.31
C ALA A 27 -7.35 0.93 -4.39
N ARG A 28 -7.45 0.52 -3.10
CA ARG A 28 -8.32 1.16 -2.10
C ARG A 28 -7.71 2.38 -1.42
N ASN A 29 -6.40 2.41 -1.24
CA ASN A 29 -5.77 3.31 -0.27
C ASN A 29 -4.71 4.22 -0.89
N SER A 30 -4.13 3.83 -2.02
CA SER A 30 -2.92 4.50 -2.51
C SER A 30 -3.22 5.50 -3.62
N LEU A 31 -4.40 5.49 -4.24
CA LEU A 31 -4.77 6.32 -5.42
C LEU A 31 -3.82 6.19 -6.62
N ILE A 32 -2.83 5.30 -6.52
CA ILE A 32 -1.66 5.23 -7.38
C ILE A 32 -1.89 4.27 -8.55
N PHE A 33 -2.87 3.34 -8.47
CA PHE A 33 -3.03 2.30 -9.48
C PHE A 33 -4.47 1.81 -9.65
N GLN A 34 -4.94 1.81 -10.91
CA GLN A 34 -6.24 1.25 -11.33
C GLN A 34 -6.10 0.02 -12.25
N ASP A 35 -4.88 -0.36 -12.62
CA ASP A 35 -4.61 -1.46 -13.55
C ASP A 35 -3.79 -2.57 -12.87
N ALA A 36 -4.43 -3.71 -12.62
CA ALA A 36 -3.81 -4.88 -12.02
C ALA A 36 -2.64 -5.43 -12.86
N GLY A 37 -2.75 -5.40 -14.18
CA GLY A 37 -1.70 -5.86 -15.09
C GLY A 37 -0.44 -5.02 -14.98
N ALA A 38 -0.61 -3.70 -15.03
CA ALA A 38 0.52 -2.79 -14.90
C ALA A 38 1.11 -2.82 -13.47
N ALA A 39 0.31 -3.00 -12.41
CA ALA A 39 0.83 -3.19 -11.05
C ALA A 39 1.67 -4.48 -10.94
N PHE A 40 1.21 -5.56 -11.60
CA PHE A 40 1.94 -6.82 -11.67
C PHE A 40 3.27 -6.67 -12.41
N ASP A 41 3.27 -5.98 -13.55
CA ASP A 41 4.48 -5.74 -14.35
C ASP A 41 5.51 -4.92 -13.56
N ARG A 42 5.07 -3.99 -12.72
CA ARG A 42 5.95 -3.26 -11.80
C ARG A 42 6.57 -4.15 -10.73
N LEU A 43 5.82 -5.11 -10.17
CA LEU A 43 6.38 -6.08 -9.22
C LEU A 43 7.41 -7.00 -9.88
N LEU A 44 7.22 -7.36 -11.15
CA LEU A 44 8.23 -8.11 -11.92
C LEU A 44 9.53 -7.31 -12.07
N ASP A 45 9.43 -6.01 -12.36
CA ASP A 45 10.60 -5.11 -12.44
C ASP A 45 11.29 -4.95 -11.07
N MET A 46 10.52 -4.82 -9.98
CA MET A 46 11.06 -4.82 -8.62
C MET A 46 11.80 -6.13 -8.30
N GLU A 47 11.32 -7.28 -8.78
CA GLU A 47 12.00 -8.56 -8.57
C GLU A 47 13.33 -8.63 -9.34
N GLN A 48 13.37 -8.13 -10.58
CA GLN A 48 14.62 -8.06 -11.36
C GLN A 48 15.68 -7.21 -10.67
N ARG A 49 15.24 -6.17 -9.96
CA ARG A 49 16.11 -5.33 -9.12
C ARG A 49 16.40 -5.93 -7.74
N GLY A 50 15.82 -7.08 -7.39
CA GLY A 50 16.03 -7.76 -6.11
C GLY A 50 15.33 -7.10 -4.91
N LEU A 51 14.38 -6.19 -5.17
CA LEU A 51 13.56 -5.53 -4.14
C LEU A 51 12.50 -6.48 -3.59
N VAL A 52 11.88 -7.28 -4.46
CA VAL A 52 10.93 -8.32 -4.07
C VAL A 52 11.41 -9.69 -4.54
N LEU A 53 10.83 -10.74 -3.97
CA LEU A 53 10.96 -12.12 -4.40
C LEU A 53 9.57 -12.65 -4.69
N ILE A 54 9.40 -13.24 -5.86
CA ILE A 54 8.14 -13.84 -6.28
C ILE A 54 8.25 -15.35 -6.13
N ARG A 55 7.25 -15.93 -5.48
CA ARG A 55 7.13 -17.37 -5.23
C ARG A 55 5.77 -17.86 -5.68
N ALA A 56 5.74 -19.06 -6.22
CA ALA A 56 4.51 -19.76 -6.55
C ALA A 56 4.25 -20.82 -5.51
N THR A 57 2.99 -20.98 -5.11
CA THR A 57 2.54 -22.11 -4.33
C THR A 57 2.15 -23.24 -5.29
N ASP A 58 2.66 -24.44 -5.05
CA ASP A 58 2.21 -25.63 -5.78
C ASP A 58 0.90 -26.19 -5.22
N ASP A 59 0.34 -27.21 -5.86
CA ASP A 59 -0.91 -27.87 -5.48
C ASP A 59 -0.86 -28.53 -4.07
N HIS A 60 0.33 -28.55 -3.44
CA HIS A 60 0.56 -29.06 -2.09
C HIS A 60 0.81 -27.94 -1.06
N GLY A 61 0.63 -26.67 -1.44
CA GLY A 61 0.83 -25.54 -0.54
C GLY A 61 2.30 -25.16 -0.35
N LYS A 62 3.23 -25.73 -1.13
CA LYS A 62 4.66 -25.47 -0.97
C LYS A 62 5.10 -24.30 -1.84
N LEU A 63 5.85 -23.38 -1.24
CA LEU A 63 6.45 -22.26 -1.94
C LEU A 63 7.67 -22.70 -2.78
N GLY A 64 7.62 -22.38 -4.06
CA GLY A 64 8.68 -22.60 -5.04
C GLY A 64 8.94 -21.36 -5.90
N SER A 65 9.86 -21.50 -6.86
CA SER A 65 10.11 -20.42 -7.83
C SER A 65 8.96 -20.34 -8.84
N ALA A 66 8.40 -19.14 -9.02
CA ALA A 66 7.44 -18.90 -10.09
C ALA A 66 8.18 -18.87 -11.44
N ASN A 67 7.97 -19.85 -12.30
CA ASN A 67 8.55 -19.83 -13.64
C ASN A 67 7.79 -18.85 -14.57
N ALA A 68 8.35 -18.55 -15.74
CA ALA A 68 7.78 -17.57 -16.67
C ALA A 68 6.36 -17.93 -17.15
N ALA A 69 6.08 -19.22 -17.36
CA ALA A 69 4.76 -19.68 -17.79
C ALA A 69 3.71 -19.47 -16.69
N PHE A 70 4.06 -19.80 -15.44
CA PHE A 70 3.21 -19.57 -14.28
C PHE A 70 2.92 -18.09 -14.06
N ARG A 71 3.95 -17.24 -14.17
CA ARG A 71 3.80 -15.78 -14.04
C ARG A 71 2.88 -15.21 -15.11
N LYS A 72 3.00 -15.66 -16.36
CA LYS A 72 2.13 -15.23 -17.45
C LYS A 72 0.67 -15.63 -17.19
N ARG A 73 0.45 -16.89 -16.78
CA ARG A 73 -0.89 -17.37 -16.39
C ARG A 73 -1.46 -16.53 -15.25
N ALA A 74 -0.70 -16.37 -14.18
CA ALA A 74 -1.12 -15.63 -13.00
C ALA A 74 -1.46 -14.18 -13.31
N ARG A 75 -0.64 -13.50 -14.14
CA ARG A 75 -0.93 -12.13 -14.61
C ARG A 75 -2.30 -12.06 -15.28
N THR A 76 -2.59 -12.98 -16.20
CA THR A 76 -3.90 -13.03 -16.89
C THR A 76 -5.04 -13.34 -15.91
N GLU A 77 -4.87 -14.31 -15.01
CA GLU A 77 -5.89 -14.65 -14.00
C GLU A 77 -6.19 -13.45 -13.08
N TYR A 78 -5.18 -12.73 -12.62
CA TYR A 78 -5.36 -11.52 -11.82
C TYR A 78 -5.99 -10.37 -12.60
N GLU A 79 -5.57 -10.12 -13.84
CA GLU A 79 -6.21 -9.11 -14.70
C GLU A 79 -7.69 -9.44 -14.90
N GLU A 80 -8.03 -10.70 -15.20
CA GLU A 80 -9.41 -11.11 -15.41
C GLU A 80 -10.27 -11.10 -14.14
N TRP A 81 -9.65 -11.32 -12.97
CA TRP A 81 -10.35 -11.32 -11.69
C TRP A 81 -10.50 -9.90 -11.13
N LEU A 82 -9.38 -9.20 -10.94
CA LEU A 82 -9.33 -7.94 -10.21
C LEU A 82 -9.85 -6.75 -11.03
N THR A 83 -9.74 -6.79 -12.37
CA THR A 83 -10.30 -5.73 -13.24
C THR A 83 -11.83 -5.79 -13.32
N LYS A 84 -12.44 -6.92 -12.94
CA LYS A 84 -13.91 -7.04 -12.86
C LYS A 84 -14.49 -6.48 -11.55
N LEU A 85 -13.64 -6.23 -10.56
CA LEU A 85 -14.05 -5.67 -9.28
C LEU A 85 -13.84 -4.16 -9.32
N ASP A 86 -14.88 -3.41 -8.97
CA ASP A 86 -14.72 -1.99 -8.66
C ASP A 86 -13.90 -1.83 -7.36
N THR A 87 -13.30 -0.65 -7.13
CA THR A 87 -12.51 -0.38 -5.92
C THR A 87 -13.32 -0.58 -4.64
N THR A 88 -14.63 -0.34 -4.72
CA THR A 88 -15.60 -0.59 -3.64
C THR A 88 -15.83 -2.08 -3.35
N GLN A 89 -15.51 -2.97 -4.29
CA GLN A 89 -15.66 -4.42 -4.18
C GLN A 89 -14.34 -5.13 -3.80
N LEU A 90 -13.20 -4.43 -3.80
CA LEU A 90 -11.89 -4.96 -3.39
C LEU A 90 -11.75 -5.01 -1.87
N THR A 91 -12.74 -5.54 -1.16
CA THR A 91 -12.71 -5.67 0.30
C THR A 91 -11.62 -6.66 0.74
N PRO A 92 -11.11 -6.58 1.99
CA PRO A 92 -10.15 -7.56 2.49
C PRO A 92 -10.65 -9.00 2.34
N GLU A 93 -11.94 -9.23 2.58
CA GLU A 93 -12.59 -10.54 2.45
C GLU A 93 -12.64 -11.00 1.00
N ALA A 94 -12.97 -10.11 0.07
CA ALA A 94 -13.03 -10.42 -1.36
C ALA A 94 -11.67 -10.84 -1.93
N VAL A 95 -10.57 -10.32 -1.39
CA VAL A 95 -9.20 -10.64 -1.82
C VAL A 95 -8.44 -11.55 -0.85
N ALA A 96 -9.07 -12.01 0.24
CA ALA A 96 -8.43 -12.86 1.25
C ALA A 96 -8.11 -14.26 0.73
N LEU A 97 -8.94 -14.78 -0.20
CA LEU A 97 -8.73 -16.06 -0.84
C LEU A 97 -8.10 -15.86 -2.22
N ASP A 98 -6.78 -15.93 -2.27
CA ASP A 98 -6.02 -15.88 -3.53
C ASP A 98 -5.84 -17.30 -4.10
N GLU A 99 -6.64 -17.64 -5.10
CA GLU A 99 -6.60 -18.95 -5.77
C GLU A 99 -5.50 -19.06 -6.85
N VAL A 100 -4.85 -17.95 -7.20
CA VAL A 100 -3.82 -17.92 -8.26
C VAL A 100 -2.47 -18.44 -7.74
N GLY A 101 -2.21 -18.23 -6.45
CA GLY A 101 -1.10 -18.84 -5.73
C GLY A 101 0.26 -18.16 -5.95
N LEU A 102 0.28 -16.85 -6.23
CA LEU A 102 1.52 -16.07 -6.22
C LEU A 102 1.70 -15.30 -4.92
N TRP A 103 2.89 -15.43 -4.34
CA TRP A 103 3.31 -14.78 -3.11
C TRP A 103 4.53 -13.90 -3.36
N PHE A 104 4.52 -12.75 -2.71
CA PHE A 104 5.55 -11.73 -2.79
C PHE A 104 6.14 -11.58 -1.41
N ALA A 105 7.46 -11.49 -1.34
CA ALA A 105 8.20 -11.24 -0.10
C ALA A 105 9.31 -10.23 -0.37
N PRO A 106 9.85 -9.54 0.64
CA PRO A 106 11.02 -8.69 0.47
C PRO A 106 12.21 -9.51 -0.04
N GLY A 107 12.82 -9.06 -1.14
CA GLY A 107 14.08 -9.59 -1.63
C GLY A 107 15.28 -9.06 -0.86
N PRO A 108 16.51 -9.53 -1.13
CA PRO A 108 17.70 -9.12 -0.37
C PRO A 108 17.90 -7.60 -0.32
N GLN A 109 17.66 -6.90 -1.43
CA GLN A 109 17.75 -5.44 -1.47
C GLN A 109 16.57 -4.79 -0.74
N GLY A 110 15.35 -5.33 -0.92
CA GLY A 110 14.16 -4.86 -0.21
C GLY A 110 14.29 -4.99 1.32
N GLN A 111 14.84 -6.10 1.82
CA GLN A 111 15.12 -6.31 3.23
C GLN A 111 16.14 -5.29 3.76
N THR A 112 17.17 -4.98 2.98
CA THR A 112 18.17 -3.96 3.36
C THR A 112 17.54 -2.58 3.46
N LEU A 113 16.63 -2.23 2.54
CA LEU A 113 15.90 -0.97 2.54
C LEU A 113 14.91 -0.89 3.72
N ILE A 114 14.12 -1.93 3.95
CA ILE A 114 13.20 -1.98 5.10
C ILE A 114 13.98 -1.84 6.40
N ALA A 115 15.13 -2.50 6.53
CA ALA A 115 15.98 -2.39 7.70
C ALA A 115 16.55 -0.98 7.88
N SER A 116 16.82 -0.23 6.80
CA SER A 116 17.35 1.13 6.90
C SER A 116 16.30 2.14 7.38
N TRP A 117 15.01 1.89 7.14
CA TRP A 117 13.91 2.72 7.67
C TRP A 117 13.87 2.73 9.20
N HIS A 118 14.27 1.63 9.84
CA HIS A 118 14.33 1.51 11.30
C HIS A 118 15.68 1.92 11.91
N GLN A 119 16.69 2.26 11.07
CA GLN A 119 18.04 2.61 11.53
C GLN A 119 18.29 4.12 11.66
N GLY A 120 17.34 4.96 11.26
CA GLY A 120 17.31 6.33 11.75
C GLY A 120 16.79 6.31 13.19
N GLU A 121 17.46 6.98 14.13
CA GLU A 121 16.70 7.62 15.21
C GLU A 121 15.56 8.34 14.50
N ALA A 122 14.30 7.94 14.76
CA ALA A 122 13.16 8.65 14.21
C ALA A 122 13.48 10.12 14.49
N PRO A 123 13.61 10.97 13.46
CA PRO A 123 13.68 12.40 13.73
C PRO A 123 12.49 12.69 14.65
N ASP A 124 12.57 13.73 15.46
CA ASP A 124 11.40 14.19 16.22
C ASP A 124 10.38 14.75 15.21
N GLU A 125 9.88 13.87 14.32
CA GLU A 125 9.09 14.13 13.13
C GLU A 125 7.77 14.63 13.66
N THR A 126 7.64 15.94 13.61
CA THR A 126 6.50 16.64 14.17
C THR A 126 5.36 16.52 13.17
N TRP A 127 4.50 15.52 13.38
CA TRP A 127 3.29 15.31 12.59
C TRP A 127 2.06 15.12 13.50
N GLU A 128 0.88 15.29 12.92
CA GLU A 128 -0.40 15.05 13.58
C GLU A 128 -1.40 14.44 12.61
N LEU A 129 -2.13 13.42 13.05
CA LEU A 129 -3.23 12.81 12.33
C LEU A 129 -4.54 13.04 13.11
N ASP A 130 -5.51 13.61 12.40
CA ASP A 130 -6.87 13.82 12.86
C ASP A 130 -7.84 12.99 12.02
N ALA A 131 -8.30 11.87 12.60
CA ALA A 131 -9.32 11.03 12.00
C ALA A 131 -10.71 11.38 12.56
N THR A 132 -11.66 11.58 11.66
CA THR A 132 -13.10 11.56 11.94
C THR A 132 -13.74 10.40 11.17
N PRO A 133 -14.99 10.00 11.45
CA PRO A 133 -15.64 8.92 10.72
C PRO A 133 -15.67 9.10 9.19
N GLY A 134 -15.65 10.34 8.69
CA GLY A 134 -15.74 10.65 7.26
C GLY A 134 -14.50 11.26 6.63
N SER A 135 -13.42 11.51 7.38
CA SER A 135 -12.22 12.15 6.83
C SER A 135 -10.98 11.94 7.69
N ILE A 136 -9.82 11.97 7.06
CA ILE A 136 -8.52 12.06 7.73
C ILE A 136 -7.84 13.36 7.30
N VAL A 137 -7.31 14.08 8.29
CA VAL A 137 -6.43 15.23 8.07
C VAL A 137 -5.08 14.93 8.69
N ILE A 138 -4.03 14.94 7.88
CA ILE A 138 -2.65 14.74 8.33
C ILE A 138 -1.86 16.02 8.10
N ARG A 139 -1.13 16.46 9.12
CA ARG A 139 -0.20 17.58 9.06
C ARG A 139 1.20 17.03 9.28
N ALA A 140 2.08 17.24 8.32
CA ALA A 140 3.43 16.70 8.37
C ALA A 140 4.44 17.64 7.69
N PRO A 141 5.74 17.48 7.93
CA PRO A 141 6.78 18.27 7.27
C PRO A 141 6.83 18.06 5.75
N THR A 142 6.46 16.86 5.28
CA THR A 142 6.53 16.48 3.86
C THR A 142 5.35 15.59 3.45
N GLU A 143 5.10 15.53 2.15
CA GLU A 143 4.15 14.60 1.53
C GLU A 143 4.46 13.15 1.85
N ALA A 144 5.74 12.78 1.77
CA ALA A 144 6.18 11.42 2.07
C ALA A 144 5.80 10.99 3.49
N ILE A 145 6.00 11.86 4.50
CA ILE A 145 5.59 11.55 5.89
C ILE A 145 4.07 11.47 5.99
N ALA A 146 3.34 12.44 5.41
CA ALA A 146 1.88 12.43 5.47
C ALA A 146 1.27 11.16 4.84
N MET A 147 1.79 10.73 3.69
CA MET A 147 1.33 9.53 3.00
C MET A 147 1.72 8.24 3.75
N ARG A 148 2.92 8.18 4.33
CA ARG A 148 3.34 7.06 5.19
C ARG A 148 2.37 6.87 6.37
N GLU A 149 2.08 7.95 7.09
CA GLU A 149 1.18 7.88 8.25
C GLU A 149 -0.28 7.61 7.84
N LEU A 150 -0.71 8.11 6.67
CA LEU A 150 -2.02 7.78 6.11
C LEU A 150 -2.13 6.28 5.81
N ASN A 151 -1.13 5.73 5.13
CA ASN A 151 -1.06 4.30 4.81
C ASN A 151 -1.03 3.46 6.09
N ALA A 152 -0.19 3.83 7.06
CA ALA A 152 -0.13 3.14 8.35
C ALA A 152 -1.49 3.14 9.05
N TRP A 153 -2.22 4.26 9.03
CA TRP A 153 -3.57 4.33 9.60
C TRP A 153 -4.56 3.40 8.87
N LEU A 154 -4.55 3.40 7.54
CA LEU A 154 -5.43 2.57 6.71
C LEU A 154 -5.16 1.07 6.87
N LEU A 155 -3.90 0.70 7.11
CA LEU A 155 -3.54 -0.68 7.45
C LEU A 155 -4.22 -1.16 8.74
N HIS A 156 -4.42 -0.26 9.70
CA HIS A 156 -5.09 -0.55 10.96
C HIS A 156 -6.62 -0.37 10.92
N HIS A 157 -7.18 0.19 9.84
CA HIS A 157 -8.61 0.44 9.66
C HIS A 157 -9.12 -0.13 8.33
N PRO A 158 -9.14 -1.48 8.19
CA PRO A 158 -9.44 -2.14 6.93
C PRO A 158 -10.90 -1.99 6.46
N ASP A 159 -11.79 -1.52 7.33
CA ASP A 159 -13.20 -1.16 7.05
C ASP A 159 -13.36 0.19 6.33
N ARG A 160 -12.25 0.92 6.12
CA ARG A 160 -12.21 2.23 5.50
C ARG A 160 -11.41 2.21 4.22
N THR A 161 -11.81 3.06 3.27
CA THR A 161 -11.10 3.33 2.00
C THR A 161 -11.14 4.83 1.72
N ILE A 162 -10.23 5.31 0.87
CA ILE A 162 -10.18 6.72 0.48
C ILE A 162 -11.11 6.95 -0.72
N ASP A 163 -11.92 8.01 -0.68
CA ASP A 163 -12.59 8.52 -1.88
C ASP A 163 -11.54 9.08 -2.86
N PRO A 164 -11.39 8.50 -4.07
CA PRO A 164 -10.28 8.82 -4.96
C PRO A 164 -10.13 10.28 -5.35
N ASP A 165 -11.24 11.00 -5.42
CA ASP A 165 -11.28 12.39 -5.85
C ASP A 165 -11.24 13.38 -4.68
N SER A 166 -11.16 12.88 -3.45
CA SER A 166 -11.26 13.69 -2.24
C SER A 166 -9.93 14.24 -1.73
N ARG A 167 -8.80 13.75 -2.25
CA ARG A 167 -7.48 14.16 -1.77
C ARG A 167 -7.25 15.64 -2.05
N THR A 168 -7.02 16.40 -0.99
CA THR A 168 -6.58 17.79 -1.07
C THR A 168 -5.27 17.98 -0.33
N GLU A 169 -4.41 18.80 -0.92
CA GLU A 169 -3.12 19.16 -0.35
C GLU A 169 -3.04 20.67 -0.17
N LYS A 170 -2.59 21.11 1.00
CA LYS A 170 -2.40 22.52 1.32
C LYS A 170 -1.06 22.74 2.00
N PRO A 171 -0.21 23.67 1.52
CA PRO A 171 0.99 24.03 2.25
C PRO A 171 0.60 24.69 3.58
N LEU A 172 1.34 24.33 4.63
CA LEU A 172 1.23 24.90 5.96
C LEU A 172 2.47 25.73 6.25
N LYS A 173 2.25 26.88 6.89
CA LYS A 173 3.32 27.75 7.36
C LYS A 173 3.08 28.07 8.83
N ASP A 174 4.09 27.83 9.66
CA ASP A 174 4.10 28.14 11.09
C ASP A 174 2.85 27.65 11.85
N VAL A 175 2.56 26.35 11.75
CA VAL A 175 1.41 25.73 12.44
C VAL A 175 1.84 25.12 13.75
N THR A 176 1.11 25.43 14.83
CA THR A 176 1.27 24.70 16.10
C THR A 176 0.35 23.49 16.10
N LEU A 177 0.92 22.30 16.19
CA LEU A 177 0.20 21.04 16.33
C LEU A 177 -0.45 20.94 17.73
N ARG A 178 -1.42 20.03 17.89
CA ARG A 178 -2.05 19.69 19.18
C ARG A 178 -1.05 19.23 20.22
N SER A 179 0.03 18.59 19.79
CA SER A 179 1.19 18.24 20.62
C SER A 179 1.94 19.47 21.18
N ARG A 180 1.52 20.69 20.80
CA ARG A 180 2.17 21.97 21.10
C ARG A 180 3.54 22.14 20.45
N ARG A 181 3.87 21.28 19.48
CA ARG A 181 5.07 21.41 18.66
C ARG A 181 4.78 22.30 17.45
N ALA A 182 5.77 23.09 17.06
CA ALA A 182 5.68 23.93 15.88
C ALA A 182 6.08 23.13 14.63
N LEU A 183 5.33 23.35 13.56
CA LEU A 183 5.62 22.91 12.20
C LEU A 183 5.86 24.17 11.38
N GLU A 184 7.14 24.52 11.19
CA GLU A 184 7.56 25.79 10.57
C GLU A 184 7.18 25.83 9.08
N ASP A 185 7.45 24.73 8.36
CA ASP A 185 7.03 24.53 6.99
C ASP A 185 6.56 23.07 6.83
N GLY A 186 5.38 22.88 6.28
CA GLY A 186 4.85 21.54 6.06
C GLY A 186 3.68 21.52 5.11
N ILE A 187 2.95 20.41 5.13
CA ILE A 187 1.76 20.22 4.33
C ILE A 187 0.61 19.68 5.18
N GLN A 188 -0.60 19.94 4.72
CA GLN A 188 -1.80 19.29 5.17
C GLN A 188 -2.37 18.45 4.04
N ILE A 189 -2.47 17.14 4.25
CA ILE A 189 -3.25 16.25 3.40
C ILE A 189 -4.60 16.04 4.06
N CYS A 190 -5.67 16.18 3.29
CA CYS A 190 -7.01 15.80 3.72
C CYS A 190 -7.61 14.85 2.69
N VAL A 191 -8.20 13.76 3.18
CA VAL A 191 -8.91 12.75 2.38
C VAL A 191 -10.27 12.47 3.00
N ALA A 192 -11.28 12.24 2.17
CA ALA A 192 -12.56 11.71 2.62
C ALA A 192 -12.50 10.20 2.72
N LEU A 193 -13.14 9.64 3.74
CA LEU A 193 -13.24 8.21 3.97
C LEU A 193 -14.60 7.70 3.51
N GLN A 194 -14.60 6.49 2.96
CA GLN A 194 -15.79 5.71 2.67
C GLN A 194 -15.76 4.42 3.47
N GLU A 195 -16.92 3.94 3.89
CA GLU A 195 -17.05 2.59 4.46
C GLU A 195 -16.97 1.57 3.33
N VAL A 196 -16.21 0.52 3.57
CA VAL A 196 -16.20 -0.65 2.70
C VAL A 196 -17.50 -1.40 2.97
N GLY A 197 -18.45 -1.33 2.02
CA GLY A 197 -19.76 -1.96 2.17
C GLY A 197 -19.65 -3.49 2.24
N PRO A 198 -20.57 -4.18 2.95
CA PRO A 198 -20.65 -5.64 2.86
C PRO A 198 -21.05 -6.03 1.44
N THR A 199 -20.31 -6.97 0.85
CA THR A 199 -20.70 -7.66 -0.38
C THR A 199 -21.87 -8.60 -0.05
N ASP A 200 -23.08 -8.27 -0.53
CA ASP A 200 -24.24 -9.17 -0.57
C ASP A 200 -24.02 -10.32 -1.57
#